data_AF-A0A550GJD4-F1
#
_entry.id   AF-A0A550GJD4-F1
#
_cell.length_a   1.000
_cell.length_b   1.000
_cell.length_c   1.000
_cell.angle_alpha   90.00
_cell.angle_beta   90.00
_cell.angle_gamma   90.00
#
_symmetry.space_group_name_H-M   'P 1'
#
loop_
_entity.id
_entity.type
_entity.pdbx_description
1 polymer ?
#
loop_
_entity_poly.entity_id
_entity_poly.type
_entity_poly.pdbx_seq_one_letter_code
_entity_poly.pdbx_strand_id
1 'polypeptide(L)'
;MLRDIDEENRETVTKGLALSYKVFLLLFLGFILIVVGMAVILVTSVFYGGGSVSGGAIIFIGPFPIVIGAGPDVTWVVFFSIILAVLSIVVLLVINRKIRWFGE
;
A
#
# COMPACT_ATOMS: atom_id res chain seq x y z
N MET A 1 46.25 -19.36 1.25
CA MET A 1 45.94 -18.69 -0.02
C MET A 1 44.69 -19.23 -0.69
N LEU A 2 44.63 -20.49 -1.16
CA LEU A 2 43.37 -21.02 -1.73
C LEU A 2 42.25 -21.26 -0.70
N ARG A 3 42.62 -21.54 0.56
CA ARG A 3 41.66 -21.73 1.66
C ARG A 3 40.96 -20.43 2.08
N ASP A 4 41.62 -19.29 1.91
CA ASP A 4 41.09 -17.99 2.34
C ASP A 4 39.99 -17.47 1.39
N ILE A 5 40.09 -17.80 0.09
CA ILE A 5 39.11 -17.41 -0.94
C ILE A 5 37.79 -18.19 -0.78
N ASP A 6 37.85 -19.46 -0.39
CA ASP A 6 36.65 -20.27 -0.14
C ASP A 6 35.89 -19.81 1.11
N GLU A 7 36.58 -19.33 2.15
CA GLU A 7 35.97 -18.80 3.38
C GLU A 7 35.26 -17.46 3.11
N GLU A 8 35.90 -16.55 2.36
CA GLU A 8 35.34 -15.24 1.97
C GLU A 8 34.12 -15.39 1.03
N ASN A 9 34.20 -16.31 0.08
CA ASN A 9 33.07 -16.62 -0.82
C ASN A 9 31.90 -17.27 -0.07
N ARG A 10 32.15 -18.12 0.93
CA ARG A 10 31.09 -18.71 1.76
C ARG A 10 30.38 -17.68 2.62
N GLU A 11 31.10 -16.73 3.20
CA GLU A 11 30.49 -15.64 3.99
C GLU A 11 29.64 -14.70 3.14
N THR A 12 30.07 -14.38 1.91
CA THR A 12 29.31 -13.49 1.01
C THR A 12 28.05 -14.16 0.47
N VAL A 13 28.11 -15.44 0.09
CA VAL A 13 26.95 -16.22 -0.35
C VAL A 13 25.94 -16.45 0.78
N THR A 14 26.41 -16.77 2.00
CA THR A 14 25.51 -16.91 3.15
C THR A 14 24.91 -15.58 3.59
N LYS A 15 25.65 -14.47 3.57
CA LYS A 15 25.09 -13.12 3.86
C LYS A 15 24.09 -12.69 2.78
N GLY A 16 24.33 -12.97 1.50
CA GLY A 16 23.42 -12.68 0.39
C GLY A 16 22.11 -13.48 0.47
N LEU A 17 22.20 -14.78 0.74
CA LEU A 17 21.04 -15.63 1.05
C LEU A 17 20.34 -15.15 2.33
N ALA A 18 21.12 -14.71 3.33
CA ALA A 18 20.59 -14.28 4.60
C ALA A 18 19.79 -12.98 4.53
N LEU A 19 20.28 -12.03 3.73
CA LEU A 19 19.63 -10.75 3.50
C LEU A 19 18.32 -10.94 2.72
N SER A 20 18.34 -11.80 1.70
CA SER A 20 17.17 -12.10 0.87
C SER A 20 16.03 -12.75 1.66
N TYR A 21 16.34 -13.74 2.53
CA TYR A 21 15.30 -14.35 3.36
C TYR A 21 14.70 -13.36 4.35
N LYS A 22 15.49 -12.42 4.90
CA LYS A 22 14.97 -11.43 5.86
C LYS A 22 14.00 -10.48 5.20
N VAL A 23 14.33 -9.98 4.00
CA VAL A 23 13.43 -9.11 3.23
C VAL A 23 12.16 -9.87 2.83
N PHE A 24 12.30 -11.12 2.38
CA PHE A 24 11.16 -11.97 2.03
C PHE A 24 10.25 -12.26 3.23
N LEU A 25 10.82 -12.54 4.41
CA LEU A 25 10.06 -12.72 5.64
C LEU A 25 9.35 -11.45 6.09
N LEU A 26 9.99 -10.28 5.98
CA LEU A 26 9.34 -9.00 6.28
C LEU A 26 8.15 -8.74 5.35
N LEU A 27 8.32 -9.00 4.05
CA LEU A 27 7.25 -8.84 3.06
C LEU A 27 6.10 -9.81 3.33
N PHE A 28 6.42 -11.08 3.63
CA PHE A 28 5.42 -12.08 3.95
C PHE A 28 4.68 -11.76 5.25
N LEU A 29 5.39 -11.30 6.28
CA LEU A 29 4.80 -10.87 7.54
C LEU A 29 3.88 -9.66 7.35
N GLY A 30 4.31 -8.67 6.55
CA GLY A 30 3.48 -7.53 6.17
C GLY A 30 2.25 -7.94 5.37
N PHE A 31 2.40 -8.88 4.43
CA PHE A 31 1.28 -9.41 3.65
C PHE A 31 0.24 -10.11 4.54
N ILE A 32 0.68 -11.00 5.44
CA ILE A 32 -0.19 -11.66 6.42
C ILE A 32 -0.90 -10.61 7.27
N LEU A 33 -0.19 -9.58 7.74
CA LEU A 33 -0.76 -8.52 8.58
C LEU A 33 -1.85 -7.73 7.84
N ILE A 34 -1.65 -7.38 6.57
CA ILE A 34 -2.64 -6.69 5.74
C ILE A 34 -3.88 -7.57 5.54
N VAL A 35 -3.69 -8.87 5.23
CA VAL A 35 -4.79 -9.81 5.02
C VAL A 35 -5.61 -9.98 6.31
N VAL A 36 -4.95 -10.14 7.45
CA VAL A 36 -5.62 -10.25 8.76
C VAL A 36 -6.37 -8.96 9.09
N GLY A 37 -5.74 -7.80 8.91
CA GLY A 37 -6.39 -6.51 9.12
C GLY A 37 -7.64 -6.34 8.25
N MET A 38 -7.55 -6.68 6.97
CA MET A 38 -8.69 -6.60 6.05
C MET A 38 -9.79 -7.59 6.43
N ALA A 39 -9.45 -8.82 6.80
CA ALA A 39 -10.43 -9.81 7.25
C ALA A 39 -11.16 -9.34 8.52
N VAL A 40 -10.47 -8.77 9.50
CA VAL A 40 -11.10 -8.22 10.71
C VAL A 40 -12.05 -7.08 10.37
N ILE A 41 -11.67 -6.16 9.50
CA ILE A 41 -12.53 -5.05 9.07
C ILE A 41 -13.78 -5.58 8.35
N LEU A 42 -13.63 -6.58 7.47
CA LEU A 42 -14.76 -7.18 6.76
C LEU A 42 -15.70 -7.95 7.69
N VAL A 43 -15.17 -8.71 8.63
CA VAL A 43 -15.98 -9.44 9.62
C VAL A 43 -16.71 -8.45 10.52
N THR A 44 -16.00 -7.44 11.04
CA THR A 44 -16.65 -6.44 11.90
C THR A 44 -17.72 -5.64 11.15
N SER A 45 -17.49 -5.26 9.90
CA SER A 45 -18.50 -4.55 9.10
C SER A 45 -19.74 -5.40 8.81
N VAL A 46 -19.59 -6.71 8.57
CA VAL A 46 -20.71 -7.61 8.29
C VAL A 46 -21.49 -7.95 9.57
N PHE A 47 -20.81 -8.19 10.69
CA PHE A 47 -21.45 -8.63 11.93
C PHE A 47 -21.95 -7.49 12.83
N TYR A 48 -21.27 -6.35 12.83
CA TYR A 48 -21.66 -5.17 13.63
C TYR A 48 -22.30 -4.05 12.79
N GLY A 49 -22.25 -4.13 11.46
CA GLY A 49 -22.96 -3.22 10.56
C GLY A 49 -24.46 -3.54 10.50
N GLY A 50 -25.19 -3.15 11.56
CA GLY A 50 -26.63 -3.33 11.65
C GLY A 50 -27.41 -2.62 10.54
N GLY A 51 -27.83 -3.37 9.53
CA GLY A 51 -29.02 -3.08 8.71
C GLY A 51 -28.93 -1.99 7.64
N SER A 52 -27.86 -1.21 7.56
CA SER A 52 -27.68 -0.24 6.50
C SER A 52 -26.38 -0.50 5.76
N VAL A 53 -26.45 -1.32 4.72
CA VAL A 53 -25.34 -1.59 3.81
C VAL A 53 -24.82 -0.27 3.23
N SER A 54 -23.73 0.25 3.80
CA SER A 54 -23.07 1.43 3.25
C SER A 54 -22.12 0.98 2.13
N GLY A 55 -22.65 0.84 0.93
CA GLY A 55 -21.91 0.45 -0.26
C GLY A 55 -21.32 1.67 -0.94
N GLY A 56 -20.04 1.62 -1.34
CA GLY A 56 -19.40 2.72 -2.06
C GLY A 56 -18.70 2.24 -3.32
N ALA A 57 -18.84 2.98 -4.41
CA ALA A 57 -18.02 2.82 -5.61
C ALA A 57 -17.02 3.96 -5.72
N ILE A 58 -15.76 3.64 -6.04
CA ILE A 58 -14.72 4.64 -6.32
C ILE A 58 -14.37 4.52 -7.80
N ILE A 59 -14.59 5.61 -8.54
CA ILE A 59 -14.27 5.73 -9.96
C ILE A 59 -13.13 6.74 -10.09
N PHE A 60 -11.99 6.31 -10.62
CA PHE A 60 -10.88 7.21 -10.90
C PHE A 60 -11.02 7.80 -12.30
N ILE A 61 -11.28 9.11 -12.40
CA ILE A 61 -11.29 9.84 -13.68
C ILE A 61 -10.09 10.80 -13.68
N GLY A 62 -9.02 10.42 -14.36
CA GLY A 62 -7.73 11.11 -14.23
C GLY A 62 -7.23 11.09 -12.77
N PRO A 63 -6.54 12.14 -12.28
CA PRO A 63 -6.05 12.18 -10.90
C PRO A 63 -7.16 12.41 -9.86
N PHE A 64 -8.42 12.54 -10.28
CA PHE A 64 -9.55 12.86 -9.41
C PHE A 64 -10.34 11.60 -9.06
N PRO A 65 -10.29 11.14 -7.79
CA PRO A 65 -11.14 10.06 -7.33
C PRO A 65 -12.57 10.57 -7.14
N ILE A 66 -13.54 9.95 -7.83
CA ILE A 66 -14.98 10.16 -7.63
C ILE A 66 -15.49 9.05 -6.75
N VAL A 67 -16.02 9.42 -5.58
CA VAL A 67 -16.51 8.45 -4.61
C VAL A 67 -18.02 8.57 -4.49
N ILE A 68 -18.71 7.50 -4.83
CA ILE A 68 -20.16 7.36 -4.76
C ILE A 68 -20.42 6.46 -3.56
N GLY A 69 -20.69 7.06 -2.40
CA GLY A 69 -21.14 6.33 -1.22
C GLY A 69 -22.66 6.29 -1.17
N ALA A 70 -23.23 5.13 -0.89
CA ALA A 70 -24.64 4.93 -0.57
C ALA A 70 -24.69 4.38 0.86
N GLY A 71 -25.25 5.14 1.81
CA GLY A 71 -25.37 4.74 3.22
C GLY A 71 -25.26 5.93 4.20
N PRO A 72 -25.51 5.72 5.50
CA PRO A 72 -25.48 6.78 6.52
C PRO A 72 -24.07 7.30 6.82
N ASP A 73 -23.03 6.51 6.52
CA ASP A 73 -21.62 6.86 6.78
C ASP A 73 -20.94 7.63 5.64
N VAL A 74 -21.71 8.10 4.66
CA VAL A 74 -21.20 8.85 3.49
C VAL A 74 -20.32 10.04 3.86
N THR A 75 -20.59 10.69 4.99
CA THR A 75 -19.80 11.83 5.47
C THR A 75 -18.33 11.47 5.70
N TRP A 76 -18.06 10.29 6.28
CA TRP A 76 -16.69 9.81 6.52
C TRP A 76 -15.98 9.44 5.23
N VAL A 77 -16.70 8.77 4.32
CA VAL A 77 -16.18 8.35 3.01
C VAL A 77 -15.81 9.58 2.15
N VAL A 78 -16.65 10.62 2.17
CA VAL A 78 -16.39 11.88 1.48
C VAL A 78 -15.17 12.59 2.08
N PHE A 79 -15.06 12.65 3.42
CA PHE A 79 -13.91 13.27 4.07
C PHE A 79 -12.60 12.58 3.69
N PHE A 80 -12.59 11.25 3.68
CA PHE A 80 -11.42 10.47 3.26
C PHE A 80 -11.07 10.70 1.78
N SER A 81 -12.07 10.81 0.92
CA SER A 81 -11.88 11.07 -0.51
C SER A 81 -11.27 12.43 -0.79
N ILE A 82 -11.63 13.46 -0.01
CA ILE A 82 -11.02 14.79 -0.11
C ILE A 82 -9.53 14.71 0.22
N ILE A 83 -9.16 14.02 1.30
CA ILE A 83 -7.75 13.83 1.67
C ILE A 83 -7.00 13.11 0.55
N LEU A 84 -7.59 12.06 -0.02
CA LEU A 84 -7.00 11.29 -1.10
C LEU A 84 -6.81 12.12 -2.38
N ALA A 85 -7.79 12.97 -2.70
CA ALA A 85 -7.72 13.89 -3.84
C ALA A 85 -6.60 14.92 -3.67
N VAL A 86 -6.48 15.53 -2.48
CA VAL A 86 -5.37 16.44 -2.17
C VAL A 86 -4.03 15.73 -2.30
N LEU A 87 -3.92 14.51 -1.76
CA LEU A 87 -2.69 13.73 -1.84
C LEU A 87 -2.33 13.38 -3.30
N SER A 88 -3.33 12.96 -4.09
CA SER A 88 -3.17 12.70 -5.53
C SER A 88 -2.65 13.93 -6.27
N ILE A 89 -3.24 15.11 -6.01
CA ILE A 89 -2.81 16.38 -6.60
C ILE A 89 -1.37 16.72 -6.19
N VAL A 90 -1.01 16.55 -4.91
CA VAL A 90 0.35 16.81 -4.42
C VAL A 90 1.36 15.89 -5.09
N VAL A 91 1.07 14.60 -5.18
CA VAL A 91 1.95 13.61 -5.84
C VAL A 91 2.07 13.94 -7.33
N LEU A 92 0.96 14.24 -8.01
CA LEU A 92 0.94 14.65 -9.40
C LEU A 92 1.78 15.92 -9.62
N LEU A 93 1.67 16.91 -8.72
CA LEU A 93 2.43 18.15 -8.78
C LEU A 93 3.93 17.91 -8.59
N VAL A 94 4.31 17.06 -7.62
CA VAL A 94 5.70 16.69 -7.35
C VAL A 94 6.31 15.94 -8.54
N ILE A 95 5.58 14.97 -9.10
CA ILE A 95 6.01 14.23 -10.29
C ILE A 95 6.13 15.17 -11.49
N ASN A 96 5.13 16.01 -11.76
CA ASN A 96 5.18 16.95 -12.89
C ASN A 96 6.27 18.00 -12.75
N ARG A 97 6.57 18.47 -11.53
CA ARG A 97 7.74 19.34 -11.27
C ARG A 97 9.06 18.62 -11.56
N LYS A 98 9.15 17.32 -11.28
CA LYS A 98 10.36 16.52 -11.50
C LYS A 98 10.53 16.12 -12.97
N ILE A 99 9.44 15.84 -13.68
CA ILE A 99 9.47 15.53 -15.13
C ILE A 99 9.94 16.75 -15.93
N ARG A 100 9.58 17.96 -15.51
CA ARG A 100 10.06 19.21 -16.13
C ARG A 100 11.54 19.53 -15.87
N TRP A 101 12.24 18.70 -15.10
CA TRP A 101 13.69 18.80 -14.85
C TRP A 101 14.51 17.75 -15.63
N PHE A 102 13.85 16.83 -16.33
CA PHE A 102 14.51 15.77 -17.12
C PHE A 102 14.25 15.91 -18.64
N GLY A 103 13.59 17.00 -19.04
CA GLY A 103 13.47 17.43 -20.43
C GLY A 103 14.35 18.65 -20.66
N GLU A 104 15.52 18.39 -21.24
CA GLU A 104 16.58 19.31 -21.70
C GLU A 104 17.53 19.90 -20.63
#